data_AF-A0A834L7Y6-F1
#
_entry.id   AF-A0A834L7Y6-F1
#
_cell.length_a   1.000
_cell.length_b   1.000
_cell.length_c   1.000
_cell.angle_alpha   90.00
_cell.angle_beta   90.00
_cell.angle_gamma   90.00
#
_symmetry.space_group_name_H-M   'P 1'
#
loop_
_entity.id
_entity.type
_entity.pdbx_description
1 polymer ?
#
loop_
_entity_poly.entity_id
_entity_poly.type
_entity_poly.pdbx_seq_one_letter_code
_entity_poly.pdbx_strand_id
1 'polypeptide(L)'
;MEIRASLLEWYDLNQRDLPWRRISSSSVEGKDGYDEEESERRAYAVWVSEVMLQQTRVQAEVNEMWAGLGYYRRARYLLEGAKKIIEGGDIFPKTVAALRKVPGIGDYTAGAIASIAFKEAVPVVDGNVVRVIARLKAISANPKHSVTIKNFWKLSGQLVDPSRPGDFNQALMEFGATVCTPLSPSCSVCPVSAHCCALSLATKQRSAQVTDYPIKVVKSKQRHDFAAVTVVEILEGQDTIEEFQLDGRFLLVKRPEEGLLAGLWEFPSVLVEVEADLATRRHAIDQFLKKSFKLDLKKSCSVVSREDIGEYVHVFSHIRLKMFVELLVIRLKGGKHVLHGKPDSKTMAWKSVDSKALSSMGLTSGVRKTVGKSVAFRPTVVFSAVQESSTPTVAAETKETKEVKTADEAVPSKPKRPAKVPAKPLPELMEEDVIPSLRAVLEAQDDISGLELSFGDNRLEGFFEKKGIPFSFWAFFPNGDLIGPKGFSLSSYGSGVSTVEPFLILEKKITAKHVVFWVEKRLAAQGIIPVWKE
;
A
#
# COMPACT_ATOMS: atom_id res chain seq x y z
N MET A 1 21.73 -4.82 33.38
CA MET A 1 21.28 -6.21 33.23
C MET A 1 19.76 -6.26 33.31
N GLU A 2 19.14 -5.80 34.39
CA GLU A 2 17.67 -5.75 34.61
C GLU A 2 16.84 -5.33 33.37
N ILE A 3 17.08 -4.14 32.80
CA ILE A 3 16.35 -3.66 31.58
C ILE A 3 16.35 -4.69 30.43
N ARG A 4 17.44 -5.47 30.25
CA ARG A 4 17.51 -6.49 29.20
C ARG A 4 16.65 -7.69 29.53
N ALA A 5 16.79 -8.22 30.74
CA ALA A 5 16.01 -9.35 31.23
C ALA A 5 14.51 -9.04 31.16
N SER A 6 14.06 -7.92 31.73
CA SER A 6 12.65 -7.54 31.77
C SER A 6 12.04 -7.27 30.38
N LEU A 7 12.83 -6.79 29.40
CA LEU A 7 12.35 -6.65 28.02
C LEU A 7 12.30 -7.97 27.26
N LEU A 8 13.27 -8.87 27.48
CA LEU A 8 13.29 -10.20 26.84
C LEU A 8 12.18 -11.09 27.39
N GLU A 9 12.04 -11.18 28.72
CA GLU A 9 10.96 -11.92 29.39
C GLU A 9 9.58 -11.41 28.96
N TRP A 10 9.39 -10.09 28.92
CA TRP A 10 8.15 -9.51 28.39
C TRP A 10 7.94 -9.88 26.91
N TYR A 11 8.99 -9.81 26.07
CA TYR A 11 8.89 -10.08 24.64
C TYR A 11 8.57 -11.55 24.35
N ASP A 12 9.20 -12.49 25.06
CA ASP A 12 8.94 -13.92 24.91
C ASP A 12 7.46 -14.26 25.18
N LEU A 13 6.81 -13.53 26.09
CA LEU A 13 5.39 -13.67 26.44
C LEU A 13 4.43 -12.83 25.58
N ASN A 14 4.86 -11.69 25.01
CA ASN A 14 3.98 -10.67 24.43
C ASN A 14 4.29 -10.32 22.96
N GLN A 15 5.30 -10.93 22.33
CA GLN A 15 5.60 -10.67 20.92
C GLN A 15 4.40 -11.05 20.04
N ARG A 16 4.00 -10.15 19.13
CA ARG A 16 3.03 -10.52 18.10
C ARG A 16 3.63 -11.59 17.21
N ASP A 17 2.82 -12.59 16.94
CA ASP A 17 3.15 -13.65 16.00
C ASP A 17 3.13 -13.08 14.58
N LEU A 18 4.30 -12.99 13.92
CA LEU A 18 4.46 -12.35 12.62
C LEU A 18 5.22 -13.28 11.66
N PRO A 19 4.89 -13.32 10.36
CA PRO A 19 5.40 -14.33 9.43
C PRO A 19 6.93 -14.42 9.36
N TRP A 20 7.62 -13.29 9.39
CA TRP A 20 9.08 -13.24 9.36
C TRP A 20 9.75 -13.57 10.71
N ARG A 21 8.96 -13.70 11.78
CA ARG A 21 9.39 -14.27 13.07
C ARG A 21 9.23 -15.81 13.07
N ARG A 22 8.15 -16.34 12.47
CA ARG A 22 7.85 -17.79 12.39
C ARG A 22 8.87 -18.62 11.63
N ILE A 23 9.60 -18.03 10.68
CA ILE A 23 10.65 -18.72 9.89
C ILE A 23 11.80 -19.24 10.79
N SER A 24 11.81 -18.91 12.08
CA SER A 24 12.74 -19.42 13.10
C SER A 24 12.16 -20.49 14.03
N SER A 25 10.87 -20.83 13.97
CA SER A 25 10.24 -21.76 14.93
C SER A 25 10.01 -23.17 14.37
N SER A 26 10.38 -23.41 13.12
CA SER A 26 10.43 -24.74 12.49
C SER A 26 11.64 -25.58 12.92
N SER A 27 12.50 -25.04 13.77
CA SER A 27 13.56 -25.80 14.44
C SER A 27 12.94 -26.82 15.41
N VAL A 28 12.81 -28.05 14.93
CA VAL A 28 12.57 -29.27 15.72
C VAL A 28 13.41 -29.24 17.00
N GLU A 29 12.78 -29.60 18.13
CA GLU A 29 13.46 -29.68 19.43
C GLU A 29 14.76 -30.49 19.32
N GLY A 30 15.90 -29.90 19.75
CA GLY A 30 17.14 -30.65 19.99
C GLY A 30 18.24 -30.59 18.93
N LYS A 31 18.33 -29.56 18.08
CA LYS A 31 19.56 -29.27 17.32
C LYS A 31 20.04 -27.82 17.47
N ASP A 32 21.07 -27.62 18.29
CA ASP A 32 21.94 -26.42 18.30
C ASP A 32 22.87 -26.37 17.07
N GLY A 33 22.36 -26.76 15.89
CA GLY A 33 23.08 -26.73 14.63
C GLY A 33 22.93 -25.37 13.96
N TYR A 34 24.04 -24.75 13.55
CA TYR A 34 23.99 -23.59 12.66
C TYR A 34 23.58 -24.05 11.26
N ASP A 35 22.31 -23.88 10.91
CA ASP A 35 21.85 -24.01 9.53
C ASP A 35 22.08 -22.67 8.80
N GLU A 36 22.99 -22.72 7.82
CA GLU A 36 23.39 -21.58 7.01
C GLU A 36 22.24 -21.15 6.07
N GLU A 37 21.52 -22.11 5.48
CA GLU A 37 20.43 -21.84 4.54
C GLU A 37 19.19 -21.28 5.25
N GLU A 38 18.82 -21.82 6.41
CA GLU A 38 17.75 -21.26 7.25
C GLU A 38 18.07 -19.83 7.69
N SER A 39 19.32 -19.57 8.07
CA SER A 39 19.80 -18.23 8.45
C SER A 39 19.69 -17.23 7.29
N GLU A 40 20.02 -17.63 6.06
CA GLU A 40 19.90 -16.78 4.87
C GLU A 40 18.44 -16.57 4.43
N ARG A 41 17.61 -17.61 4.48
CA ARG A 41 16.15 -17.50 4.28
C ARG A 41 15.52 -16.52 5.28
N ARG A 42 15.92 -16.59 6.56
CA ARG A 42 15.52 -15.65 7.61
C ARG A 42 16.05 -14.24 7.35
N ALA A 43 17.29 -14.07 6.93
CA ALA A 43 17.87 -12.77 6.58
C ALA A 43 17.11 -12.09 5.43
N TYR A 44 16.78 -12.85 4.38
CA TYR A 44 15.96 -12.38 3.27
C TYR A 44 14.53 -12.04 3.72
N ALA A 45 13.89 -12.87 4.55
CA ALA A 45 12.54 -12.61 5.06
C ALA A 45 12.48 -11.34 5.94
N VAL A 46 13.49 -11.11 6.79
CA VAL A 46 13.64 -9.86 7.57
C VAL A 46 13.82 -8.67 6.62
N TRP A 47 14.70 -8.79 5.62
CA TRP A 47 14.95 -7.71 4.66
C TRP A 47 13.71 -7.33 3.85
N VAL A 48 13.00 -8.32 3.31
CA VAL A 48 11.72 -8.14 2.62
C VAL A 48 10.70 -7.50 3.56
N SER A 49 10.60 -7.96 4.81
CA SER A 49 9.66 -7.40 5.78
C SER A 49 9.97 -5.94 6.12
N GLU A 50 11.24 -5.55 6.26
CA GLU A 50 11.60 -4.13 6.42
C GLU A 50 11.25 -3.26 5.20
N VAL A 51 11.34 -3.84 4.00
CA VAL A 51 10.92 -3.18 2.76
C VAL A 51 9.37 -3.11 2.66
N MET A 52 8.64 -4.09 3.19
CA MET A 52 7.17 -4.17 3.16
C MET A 52 6.47 -3.36 4.25
N LEU A 53 6.91 -3.48 5.51
CA LEU A 53 6.39 -2.75 6.68
C LEU A 53 6.47 -1.25 6.48
N GLN A 54 7.43 -0.80 5.67
CA GLN A 54 7.50 0.57 5.21
C GLN A 54 7.08 0.66 3.73
N GLN A 55 5.77 0.58 3.42
CA GLN A 55 5.10 1.07 2.19
C GLN A 55 6.03 1.28 0.95
N THR A 56 6.14 0.36 -0.01
CA THR A 56 7.09 0.46 -1.16
C THR A 56 6.58 -0.04 -2.52
N ARG A 57 7.28 0.32 -3.64
CA ARG A 57 6.92 -0.02 -5.04
C ARG A 57 8.03 -0.17 -6.11
N VAL A 58 7.90 -1.00 -7.18
CA VAL A 58 8.98 -1.29 -8.19
C VAL A 58 8.48 -1.80 -9.55
N GLN A 59 9.30 -1.56 -10.59
CA GLN A 59 9.30 -1.99 -12.01
C GLN A 59 8.52 -3.24 -12.49
N ALA A 60 8.40 -3.33 -13.81
CA ALA A 60 7.22 -3.78 -14.57
C ALA A 60 6.50 -5.05 -14.11
N GLU A 61 7.18 -6.16 -13.87
CA GLU A 61 6.52 -7.44 -13.49
C GLU A 61 6.16 -7.48 -12.00
N VAL A 62 6.97 -6.83 -11.16
CA VAL A 62 6.65 -6.64 -9.73
C VAL A 62 5.52 -5.61 -9.56
N ASN A 63 5.43 -4.59 -10.43
CA ASN A 63 4.42 -3.52 -10.38
C ASN A 63 2.95 -4.00 -10.40
N GLU A 64 2.63 -5.20 -10.90
CA GLU A 64 1.25 -5.71 -10.91
C GLU A 64 0.86 -6.33 -9.56
N MET A 65 1.66 -7.28 -9.05
CA MET A 65 1.54 -7.81 -7.66
C MET A 65 1.63 -6.70 -6.60
N TRP A 66 2.23 -5.59 -7.00
CA TRP A 66 2.56 -4.46 -6.17
C TRP A 66 1.80 -3.25 -6.79
N ALA A 67 0.46 -3.24 -6.71
CA ALA A 67 -0.43 -2.06 -6.89
C ALA A 67 -1.05 -1.59 -5.53
N GLY A 68 -1.23 -0.27 -5.26
CA GLY A 68 -1.64 0.28 -3.93
C GLY A 68 -0.69 0.78 -2.77
N LEU A 69 0.57 0.37 -2.57
CA LEU A 69 1.35 0.52 -1.30
C LEU A 69 2.34 1.71 -1.13
N GLY A 70 2.78 2.47 -2.13
CA GLY A 70 3.62 3.68 -1.92
C GLY A 70 5.16 3.55 -2.16
N TYR A 71 5.96 4.48 -1.62
CA TYR A 71 7.41 4.73 -1.84
C TYR A 71 8.21 3.85 -2.83
N TYR A 72 8.24 4.27 -4.11
CA TYR A 72 8.75 3.51 -5.26
C TYR A 72 10.28 3.27 -5.33
N ARG A 73 11.08 3.87 -4.44
CA ARG A 73 12.55 3.79 -4.54
C ARG A 73 13.14 2.55 -3.86
N ARG A 74 12.61 2.13 -2.71
CA ARG A 74 13.32 1.16 -1.84
C ARG A 74 13.24 -0.27 -2.34
N ALA A 75 12.09 -0.70 -2.84
CA ALA A 75 12.00 -2.05 -3.40
C ALA A 75 12.75 -2.14 -4.76
N ARG A 76 13.05 -1.02 -5.43
CA ARG A 76 13.99 -1.03 -6.57
C ARG A 76 15.39 -1.39 -6.11
N TYR A 77 15.81 -0.79 -5.00
CA TYR A 77 17.02 -1.20 -4.30
C TYR A 77 16.96 -2.62 -3.70
N LEU A 78 15.79 -3.15 -3.33
CA LEU A 78 15.65 -4.57 -2.98
C LEU A 78 16.01 -5.46 -4.18
N LEU A 79 15.47 -5.17 -5.37
CA LEU A 79 15.80 -5.92 -6.60
C LEU A 79 17.26 -5.73 -7.03
N GLU A 80 17.77 -4.49 -7.04
CA GLU A 80 19.17 -4.19 -7.35
C GLU A 80 20.12 -4.83 -6.33
N GLY A 81 19.73 -4.86 -5.05
CA GLY A 81 20.48 -5.50 -3.98
C GLY A 81 20.51 -7.02 -4.08
N ALA A 82 19.36 -7.64 -4.35
CA ALA A 82 19.27 -9.09 -4.54
C ALA A 82 20.10 -9.54 -5.75
N LYS A 83 20.02 -8.80 -6.87
CA LYS A 83 20.90 -9.02 -8.03
C LYS A 83 22.38 -8.90 -7.66
N LYS A 84 22.77 -7.89 -6.89
CA LYS A 84 24.14 -7.71 -6.44
C LYS A 84 24.65 -8.84 -5.53
N ILE A 85 23.78 -9.48 -4.75
CA ILE A 85 24.14 -10.64 -3.92
C ILE A 85 24.40 -11.86 -4.82
N ILE A 86 23.50 -12.13 -5.77
CA ILE A 86 23.66 -13.20 -6.78
C ILE A 86 24.94 -12.98 -7.62
N GLU A 87 25.15 -11.77 -8.15
CA GLU A 87 26.37 -11.36 -8.86
C GLU A 87 27.65 -11.50 -8.01
N GLY A 88 27.52 -11.43 -6.68
CA GLY A 88 28.60 -11.60 -5.70
C GLY A 88 28.95 -13.06 -5.37
N GLY A 89 28.33 -14.04 -6.05
CA GLY A 89 28.51 -15.47 -5.78
C GLY A 89 27.43 -16.11 -4.91
N ASP A 90 26.26 -15.46 -4.79
CA ASP A 90 25.06 -15.95 -4.08
C ASP A 90 25.23 -16.21 -2.57
N ILE A 91 26.29 -15.65 -1.95
CA ILE A 91 26.51 -15.71 -0.50
C ILE A 91 25.86 -14.49 0.16
N PHE A 92 24.94 -14.70 1.11
CA PHE A 92 24.23 -13.58 1.73
C PHE A 92 25.15 -12.80 2.69
N PRO A 93 25.22 -11.46 2.61
CA PRO A 93 26.06 -10.67 3.51
C PRO A 93 25.64 -10.78 4.98
N LYS A 94 26.50 -11.36 5.83
CA LYS A 94 26.16 -11.68 7.23
C LYS A 94 26.44 -10.57 8.25
N THR A 95 27.36 -9.65 7.94
CA THR A 95 27.77 -8.59 8.87
C THR A 95 27.23 -7.22 8.47
N VAL A 96 27.01 -6.32 9.44
CA VAL A 96 26.57 -4.93 9.17
C VAL A 96 27.49 -4.22 8.17
N ALA A 97 28.80 -4.46 8.24
CA ALA A 97 29.78 -3.85 7.34
C ALA A 97 29.67 -4.35 5.88
N ALA A 98 29.23 -5.58 5.66
CA ALA A 98 28.96 -6.14 4.34
C ALA A 98 27.56 -5.74 3.84
N LEU A 99 26.54 -5.84 4.71
CA LEU A 99 25.16 -5.47 4.44
C LEU A 99 25.01 -4.01 3.96
N ARG A 100 25.71 -3.06 4.59
CA ARG A 100 25.76 -1.65 4.16
C ARG A 100 26.27 -1.43 2.72
N LYS A 101 26.92 -2.41 2.10
CA LYS A 101 27.40 -2.33 0.70
C LYS A 101 26.32 -2.75 -0.31
N VAL A 102 25.20 -3.32 0.15
CA VAL A 102 24.06 -3.72 -0.68
C VAL A 102 23.15 -2.51 -0.91
N PRO A 103 22.79 -2.18 -2.17
CA PRO A 103 21.82 -1.14 -2.48
C PRO A 103 20.56 -1.20 -1.60
N GLY A 104 20.17 -0.06 -1.02
CA GLY A 104 18.96 0.06 -0.20
C GLY A 104 19.08 -0.39 1.25
N ILE A 105 20.14 -1.10 1.65
CA ILE A 105 20.36 -1.49 3.04
C ILE A 105 21.08 -0.35 3.78
N GLY A 106 20.31 0.43 4.56
CA GLY A 106 20.85 1.45 5.48
C GLY A 106 21.21 0.89 6.85
N ASP A 107 21.75 1.73 7.73
CA ASP A 107 22.21 1.34 9.09
C ASP A 107 21.20 0.51 9.88
N TYR A 108 19.94 0.96 9.90
CA TYR A 108 18.84 0.28 10.57
C TYR A 108 18.58 -1.12 10.01
N THR A 109 18.46 -1.25 8.68
CA THR A 109 18.19 -2.53 8.01
C THR A 109 19.37 -3.49 8.13
N ALA A 110 20.60 -2.98 8.05
CA ALA A 110 21.81 -3.77 8.28
C ALA A 110 21.86 -4.32 9.71
N GLY A 111 21.60 -3.49 10.72
CA GLY A 111 21.53 -3.93 12.12
C GLY A 111 20.40 -4.93 12.39
N ALA A 112 19.23 -4.73 11.78
CA ALA A 112 18.09 -5.64 11.92
C ALA A 112 18.41 -7.02 11.35
N ILE A 113 18.89 -7.10 10.11
CA ILE A 113 19.28 -8.37 9.48
C ILE A 113 20.40 -9.05 10.26
N ALA A 114 21.49 -8.33 10.56
CA ALA A 114 22.67 -8.90 11.22
C ALA A 114 22.37 -9.44 12.62
N SER A 115 21.56 -8.72 13.42
CA SER A 115 21.19 -9.16 14.76
C SER A 115 20.14 -10.27 14.78
N ILE A 116 19.11 -10.20 13.90
CA ILE A 116 17.99 -11.15 13.90
C ILE A 116 18.37 -12.48 13.23
N ALA A 117 19.08 -12.45 12.10
CA ALA A 117 19.41 -13.66 11.34
C ALA A 117 20.80 -14.22 11.71
N PHE A 118 21.78 -13.37 11.98
CA PHE A 118 23.18 -13.77 12.15
C PHE A 118 23.73 -13.56 13.57
N LYS A 119 22.86 -13.19 14.53
CA LYS A 119 23.21 -12.96 15.95
C LYS A 119 24.34 -11.95 16.18
N GLU A 120 24.61 -11.03 15.24
CA GLU A 120 25.60 -9.96 15.45
C GLU A 120 25.12 -9.01 16.57
N ALA A 121 25.97 -8.74 17.56
CA ALA A 121 25.61 -7.93 18.73
C ALA A 121 25.63 -6.42 18.42
N VAL A 122 24.73 -5.99 17.53
CA VAL A 122 24.63 -4.63 16.99
C VAL A 122 23.29 -3.97 17.31
N PRO A 123 23.26 -2.64 17.53
CA PRO A 123 22.01 -1.92 17.74
C PRO A 123 21.15 -1.79 16.50
N VAL A 124 19.86 -1.64 16.75
CA VAL A 124 18.86 -1.12 15.81
C VAL A 124 18.28 0.16 16.38
N VAL A 125 17.97 1.15 15.53
CA VAL A 125 17.33 2.41 15.93
C VAL A 125 16.33 2.86 14.87
N ASP A 126 15.04 2.78 15.21
CA ASP A 126 13.91 3.32 14.45
C ASP A 126 13.13 4.39 15.26
N GLY A 127 11.96 4.80 14.77
CA GLY A 127 11.09 5.75 15.49
C GLY A 127 10.52 5.20 16.82
N ASN A 128 10.42 3.88 16.98
CA ASN A 128 10.01 3.22 18.22
C ASN A 128 11.15 3.21 19.25
N VAL A 129 12.33 2.72 18.87
CA VAL A 129 13.54 2.71 19.70
C VAL A 129 13.93 4.12 20.15
N VAL A 130 13.93 5.11 19.24
CA VAL A 130 14.18 6.52 19.58
C VAL A 130 13.22 6.99 20.68
N ARG A 131 11.93 6.68 20.57
CA ARG A 131 10.92 7.08 21.55
C ARG A 131 11.10 6.40 22.90
N VAL A 132 11.38 5.09 22.89
CA VAL A 132 11.65 4.31 24.10
C VAL A 132 12.89 4.85 24.82
N ILE A 133 14.02 4.99 24.14
CA ILE A 133 15.27 5.48 24.74
C ILE A 133 15.11 6.92 25.22
N ALA A 134 14.42 7.78 24.46
CA ALA A 134 14.17 9.17 24.87
C ALA A 134 13.38 9.24 26.18
N ARG A 135 12.40 8.37 26.39
CA ARG A 135 11.61 8.30 27.64
C ARG A 135 12.41 7.66 28.78
N LEU A 136 13.07 6.55 28.51
CA LEU A 136 13.94 5.88 29.49
C LEU A 136 15.02 6.80 30.06
N LYS A 137 15.57 7.70 29.23
CA LYS A 137 16.66 8.62 29.60
C LYS A 137 16.26 10.10 29.71
N ALA A 138 14.96 10.42 29.64
CA ALA A 138 14.43 11.79 29.65
C ALA A 138 15.14 12.76 28.68
N ILE A 139 15.38 12.32 27.44
CA ILE A 139 16.08 13.11 26.41
C ILE A 139 15.07 14.01 25.68
N SER A 140 14.93 15.26 26.16
CA SER A 140 14.12 16.29 25.51
C SER A 140 14.92 17.03 24.42
N ALA A 141 15.28 16.30 23.36
CA ALA A 141 16.05 16.84 22.23
C ALA A 141 15.45 16.40 20.89
N ASN A 142 15.63 17.21 19.84
CA ASN A 142 15.08 16.94 18.51
C ASN A 142 15.70 15.65 17.94
N PRO A 143 14.93 14.56 17.75
CA PRO A 143 15.47 13.27 17.31
C PRO A 143 16.01 13.28 15.88
N LYS A 144 15.74 14.33 15.09
CA LYS A 144 16.28 14.50 13.72
C LYS A 144 17.66 15.17 13.69
N HIS A 145 18.14 15.74 14.81
CA HIS A 145 19.47 16.35 14.84
C HIS A 145 20.56 15.25 14.81
N SER A 146 21.61 15.47 14.01
CA SER A 146 22.68 14.49 13.77
C SER A 146 23.40 14.06 15.06
N VAL A 147 23.58 14.98 16.02
CA VAL A 147 24.15 14.68 17.35
C VAL A 147 23.19 13.82 18.17
N THR A 148 21.90 14.16 18.19
CA THR A 148 20.89 13.44 18.97
C THR A 148 20.68 12.02 18.46
N ILE A 149 20.60 11.82 17.13
CA ILE A 149 20.45 10.47 16.58
C ILE A 149 21.69 9.61 16.82
N LYS A 150 22.91 10.17 16.71
CA LYS A 150 24.16 9.47 17.11
C LYS A 150 24.15 9.06 18.58
N ASN A 151 23.58 9.87 19.47
CA ASN A 151 23.42 9.51 20.87
C ASN A 151 22.41 8.36 21.06
N PHE A 152 21.29 8.34 20.33
CA PHE A 152 20.36 7.21 20.36
C PHE A 152 21.00 5.91 19.86
N TRP A 153 21.82 5.96 18.80
CA TRP A 153 22.62 4.81 18.35
C TRP A 153 23.60 4.31 19.41
N LYS A 154 24.32 5.21 20.09
CA LYS A 154 25.22 4.86 21.20
C LYS A 154 24.47 4.21 22.36
N LEU A 155 23.34 4.79 22.78
CA LEU A 155 22.53 4.28 23.88
C LEU A 155 21.87 2.94 23.54
N SER A 156 21.40 2.75 22.30
CA SER A 156 20.91 1.45 21.82
C SER A 156 22.02 0.41 21.88
N GLY A 157 23.24 0.74 21.41
CA GLY A 157 24.39 -0.17 21.47
C GLY A 157 24.82 -0.59 22.88
N GLN A 158 24.59 0.28 23.88
CA GLN A 158 24.79 -0.08 25.30
C GLN A 158 23.69 -1.00 25.85
N LEU A 159 22.48 -0.93 25.27
CA LEU A 159 21.33 -1.71 25.69
C LEU A 159 21.26 -3.09 25.05
N VAL A 160 21.76 -3.27 23.82
CA VAL A 160 21.76 -4.57 23.11
C VAL A 160 22.27 -5.70 23.98
N ASP A 161 21.51 -6.80 24.03
CA ASP A 161 21.95 -8.01 24.70
C ASP A 161 22.96 -8.78 23.84
N PRO A 162 24.14 -9.16 24.37
CA PRO A 162 25.16 -9.86 23.59
C PRO A 162 24.81 -11.32 23.28
N SER A 163 23.90 -11.93 24.05
CA SER A 163 23.49 -13.34 23.88
C SER A 163 22.26 -13.47 22.98
N ARG A 164 21.30 -12.54 23.09
CA ARG A 164 20.07 -12.48 22.29
C ARG A 164 19.89 -11.13 21.58
N PRO A 165 20.83 -10.67 20.73
CA PRO A 165 20.78 -9.32 20.15
C PRO A 165 19.59 -9.11 19.20
N GLY A 166 19.26 -10.12 18.39
CA GLY A 166 18.10 -10.08 17.50
C GLY A 166 16.78 -9.94 18.25
N ASP A 167 16.56 -10.80 19.25
CA ASP A 167 15.36 -10.76 20.08
C ASP A 167 15.29 -9.48 20.90
N PHE A 168 16.41 -8.99 21.45
CA PHE A 168 16.43 -7.73 22.18
C PHE A 168 16.09 -6.52 21.28
N ASN A 169 16.64 -6.46 20.07
CA ASN A 169 16.29 -5.41 19.11
C ASN A 169 14.80 -5.48 18.73
N GLN A 170 14.26 -6.68 18.49
CA GLN A 170 12.83 -6.87 18.25
C GLN A 170 11.98 -6.49 19.46
N ALA A 171 12.38 -6.87 20.67
CA ALA A 171 11.74 -6.52 21.93
C ALA A 171 11.64 -5.01 22.11
N LEU A 172 12.72 -4.28 21.83
CA LEU A 172 12.76 -2.82 21.96
C LEU A 172 11.86 -2.11 20.94
N MET A 173 11.77 -2.64 19.71
CA MET A 173 10.85 -2.15 18.67
C MET A 173 9.39 -2.48 19.01
N GLU A 174 9.11 -3.73 19.41
CA GLU A 174 7.79 -4.23 19.77
C GLU A 174 7.23 -3.49 20.99
N PHE A 175 8.02 -3.37 22.05
CA PHE A 175 7.69 -2.61 23.26
C PHE A 175 7.37 -1.14 22.93
N GLY A 176 8.13 -0.54 22.02
CA GLY A 176 7.82 0.79 21.51
C GLY A 176 6.48 0.84 20.79
N ALA A 177 6.19 -0.13 19.92
CA ALA A 177 4.97 -0.20 19.12
C ALA A 177 3.70 -0.46 19.95
N THR A 178 3.74 -1.36 20.93
CA THR A 178 2.55 -1.86 21.64
C THR A 178 2.34 -1.26 23.04
N VAL A 179 3.41 -0.94 23.79
CA VAL A 179 3.31 -0.47 25.19
C VAL A 179 3.71 1.00 25.30
N CYS A 180 4.91 1.36 24.85
CA CYS A 180 5.45 2.71 24.93
C CYS A 180 4.99 3.58 23.73
N THR A 181 3.69 3.61 23.47
CA THR A 181 3.08 4.21 22.27
C THR A 181 3.26 5.74 22.20
N PRO A 182 3.11 6.39 21.02
CA PRO A 182 3.36 7.82 20.88
C PRO A 182 2.49 8.73 21.75
N LEU A 183 1.19 8.44 21.88
CA LEU A 183 0.21 9.32 22.52
C LEU A 183 -0.24 8.83 23.90
N SER A 184 -0.46 7.52 24.06
CA SER A 184 -1.03 6.92 25.28
C SER A 184 -0.19 5.71 25.71
N PRO A 185 1.02 5.92 26.25
CA PRO A 185 1.88 4.82 26.68
C PRO A 185 1.33 4.13 27.93
N SER A 186 1.25 2.81 27.90
CA SER A 186 0.69 1.96 28.97
C SER A 186 1.70 1.79 30.12
N CYS A 187 2.08 2.90 30.76
CA CYS A 187 3.15 2.96 31.76
C CYS A 187 2.91 2.10 33.01
N SER A 188 1.65 1.79 33.35
CA SER A 188 1.27 0.94 34.48
C SER A 188 1.63 -0.54 34.30
N VAL A 189 1.67 -1.02 33.07
CA VAL A 189 2.02 -2.41 32.70
C VAL A 189 3.39 -2.50 32.01
N CYS A 190 4.18 -1.43 32.10
CA CYS A 190 5.48 -1.33 31.44
C CYS A 190 6.55 -2.12 32.22
N PRO A 191 7.19 -3.15 31.62
CA PRO A 191 8.16 -4.01 32.31
C PRO A 191 9.44 -3.28 32.73
N VAL A 192 9.70 -2.10 32.18
CA VAL A 192 10.87 -1.24 32.49
C VAL A 192 10.48 0.10 33.11
N SER A 193 9.27 0.21 33.66
CA SER A 193 8.72 1.41 34.29
C SER A 193 9.63 1.97 35.40
N ALA A 194 10.15 1.09 36.26
CA ALA A 194 11.07 1.44 37.35
C ALA A 194 12.36 2.15 36.87
N HIS A 195 12.81 1.89 35.64
CA HIS A 195 14.00 2.50 35.05
C HIS A 195 13.71 3.71 34.16
N CYS A 196 12.44 4.13 34.04
CA CYS A 196 12.02 5.17 33.11
C CYS A 196 12.14 6.57 33.73
N CYS A 197 13.18 7.33 33.36
CA CYS A 197 13.39 8.69 33.86
C CYS A 197 12.20 9.62 33.56
N ALA A 198 11.61 9.55 32.37
CA ALA A 198 10.45 10.38 32.02
C ALA A 198 9.20 10.05 32.86
N LEU A 199 9.00 8.79 33.25
CA LEU A 199 7.93 8.40 34.17
C LEU A 199 8.21 8.92 35.58
N SER A 200 9.43 8.75 36.09
CA SER A 200 9.83 9.29 37.40
C SER A 200 9.66 10.81 37.49
N LEU A 201 9.94 11.54 36.40
CA LEU A 201 9.70 12.97 36.31
C LEU A 201 8.20 13.30 36.30
N ALA A 202 7.39 12.62 35.48
CA ALA A 202 5.95 12.85 35.41
C ALA A 202 5.22 12.57 36.75
N THR A 203 5.68 11.58 37.53
CA THR A 203 5.14 11.32 38.88
C THR A 203 5.56 12.39 39.90
N LYS A 204 6.72 13.04 39.72
CA LYS A 204 7.25 14.06 40.65
C LYS A 204 6.86 15.50 40.29
N GLN A 205 6.59 15.78 39.03
CA GLN A 205 6.34 17.13 38.50
C GLN A 205 5.01 17.16 37.74
N ARG A 206 4.01 17.86 38.30
CA ARG A 206 2.64 17.92 37.78
C ARG A 206 2.50 18.48 36.36
N SER A 207 3.53 19.16 35.85
CA SER A 207 3.59 19.73 34.50
C SER A 207 4.31 18.86 33.47
N ALA A 208 5.04 17.82 33.88
CA ALA A 208 5.83 16.98 32.97
C ALA A 208 5.04 15.72 32.56
N GLN A 209 5.09 15.35 31.28
CA GLN A 209 4.49 14.11 30.78
C GLN A 209 5.53 13.20 30.12
N VAL A 210 5.29 11.89 30.18
CA VAL A 210 6.09 10.89 29.43
C VAL A 210 6.03 11.15 27.91
N THR A 211 4.96 11.78 27.44
CA THR A 211 4.71 12.14 26.04
C THR A 211 5.46 13.39 25.55
N ASP A 212 6.15 14.10 26.43
CA ASP A 212 7.04 15.22 26.08
C ASP A 212 8.40 14.74 25.53
N TYR A 213 8.70 13.45 25.70
CA TYR A 213 9.94 12.80 25.30
C TYR A 213 9.72 11.81 24.14
N PRO A 214 10.47 11.93 23.02
CA PRO A 214 11.35 13.04 22.65
C PRO A 214 10.54 14.28 22.25
N ILE A 215 11.18 15.45 22.19
CA ILE A 215 10.51 16.70 21.81
C ILE A 215 9.80 16.56 20.45
N LYS A 216 8.54 16.99 20.40
CA LYS A 216 7.70 16.91 19.19
C LYS A 216 8.26 17.82 18.11
N VAL A 217 8.78 17.23 17.04
CA VAL A 217 9.29 17.98 15.89
C VAL A 217 8.14 18.51 15.06
N VAL A 218 8.01 19.83 14.98
CA VAL A 218 7.07 20.50 14.08
C VAL A 218 7.34 20.00 12.65
N LYS A 219 6.30 19.46 11.99
CA LYS A 219 6.39 19.06 10.59
C LYS A 219 6.51 20.33 9.74
N SER A 220 7.47 20.36 8.82
CA SER A 220 7.54 21.41 7.79
C SER A 220 6.21 21.47 7.04
N LYS A 221 5.71 22.69 6.76
CA LYS A 221 4.52 22.86 5.91
C LYS A 221 4.76 22.14 4.57
N GLN A 222 3.76 21.42 4.10
CA GLN A 222 3.82 20.78 2.78
C GLN A 222 3.83 21.88 1.71
N ARG A 223 4.67 21.74 0.68
CA ARG A 223 4.59 22.65 -0.47
C ARG A 223 3.32 22.34 -1.26
N HIS A 224 2.70 23.37 -1.81
CA HIS A 224 1.51 23.22 -2.66
C HIS A 224 1.97 23.36 -4.11
N ASP A 225 1.93 22.25 -4.85
CA ASP A 225 2.30 22.20 -6.26
C ASP A 225 1.02 22.13 -7.10
N PHE A 226 1.03 22.74 -8.29
CA PHE A 226 -0.08 22.68 -9.23
C PHE A 226 0.37 22.04 -10.55
N ALA A 227 -0.50 21.26 -11.19
CA ALA A 227 -0.20 20.64 -12.49
C ALA A 227 -1.42 20.65 -13.42
N ALA A 228 -1.22 21.05 -14.68
CA ALA A 228 -2.12 20.69 -15.77
C ALA A 228 -1.81 19.25 -16.21
N VAL A 229 -2.83 18.42 -16.36
CA VAL A 229 -2.74 17.02 -16.80
C VAL A 229 -3.72 16.81 -17.95
N THR A 230 -3.29 16.15 -19.02
CA THR A 230 -4.15 15.90 -20.18
C THR A 230 -4.10 14.45 -20.61
N VAL A 231 -5.25 13.79 -20.50
CA VAL A 231 -5.51 12.49 -21.09
C VAL A 231 -5.66 12.70 -22.60
N VAL A 232 -4.61 12.40 -23.37
CA VAL A 232 -4.68 12.47 -24.84
C VAL A 232 -5.12 11.12 -25.37
N GLU A 233 -6.30 11.09 -25.97
CA GLU A 233 -6.83 9.94 -26.70
C GLU A 233 -6.71 10.20 -28.22
N ILE A 234 -6.16 9.23 -28.93
CA ILE A 234 -5.93 9.29 -30.36
C ILE A 234 -6.83 8.26 -31.04
N LEU A 235 -7.77 8.73 -31.85
CA LEU A 235 -8.67 7.88 -32.62
C LEU A 235 -7.95 7.30 -33.84
N GLU A 236 -8.02 5.98 -34.01
CA GLU A 236 -7.55 5.29 -35.22
C GLU A 236 -8.72 5.02 -36.16
N GLY A 237 -8.70 5.60 -37.37
CA GLY A 237 -9.71 5.36 -38.41
C GLY A 237 -9.45 6.20 -39.66
N GLN A 238 -9.82 5.68 -40.84
CA GLN A 238 -9.95 6.47 -42.08
C GLN A 238 -11.35 7.11 -42.13
N ASP A 239 -11.53 8.11 -43.00
CA ASP A 239 -12.80 8.84 -43.17
C ASP A 239 -13.84 8.02 -43.99
N THR A 240 -14.14 6.80 -43.53
CA THR A 240 -15.13 5.88 -44.13
C THR A 240 -16.24 5.55 -43.13
N ILE A 241 -17.47 5.37 -43.64
CA ILE A 241 -18.75 5.67 -42.97
C ILE A 241 -19.23 4.56 -41.99
N GLU A 242 -18.32 3.83 -41.33
CA GLU A 242 -18.66 2.81 -40.32
C GLU A 242 -18.27 3.29 -38.91
N GLU A 243 -19.10 4.16 -38.33
CA GLU A 243 -18.84 4.85 -37.05
C GLU A 243 -18.93 3.96 -35.78
N PHE A 244 -19.04 2.64 -35.92
CA PHE A 244 -19.25 1.72 -34.81
C PHE A 244 -17.93 1.02 -34.41
N GLN A 245 -17.31 1.54 -33.33
CA GLN A 245 -16.07 1.07 -32.68
C GLN A 245 -14.74 1.63 -33.23
N LEU A 246 -14.53 2.94 -33.07
CA LEU A 246 -13.18 3.53 -33.09
C LEU A 246 -12.40 3.17 -31.81
N ASP A 247 -11.49 2.20 -31.91
CA ASP A 247 -10.53 1.86 -30.87
C ASP A 247 -9.53 3.02 -30.66
N GLY A 248 -9.67 3.71 -29.53
CA GLY A 248 -8.80 4.83 -29.14
C GLY A 248 -7.53 4.37 -28.43
N ARG A 249 -6.41 5.05 -28.72
CA ARG A 249 -5.13 4.84 -28.04
C ARG A 249 -4.72 6.04 -27.21
N PHE A 250 -4.28 5.78 -25.99
CA PHE A 250 -3.92 6.76 -24.99
C PHE A 250 -2.42 7.01 -24.98
N LEU A 251 -2.02 8.28 -24.97
CA LEU A 251 -0.62 8.70 -24.89
C LEU A 251 -0.14 8.70 -23.43
N LEU A 252 0.95 8.00 -23.15
CA LEU A 252 1.60 7.97 -21.85
C LEU A 252 3.07 8.37 -21.94
N VAL A 253 3.56 9.04 -20.90
CA VAL A 253 4.95 9.44 -20.71
C VAL A 253 5.56 8.68 -19.53
N LYS A 254 6.85 8.35 -19.62
CA LYS A 254 7.61 7.80 -18.50
C LYS A 254 8.31 8.95 -17.78
N ARG A 255 8.11 9.05 -16.46
CA ARG A 255 8.85 9.99 -15.61
C ARG A 255 10.35 9.65 -15.61
N PRO A 256 11.24 10.63 -15.38
CA PRO A 256 12.67 10.38 -15.21
C PRO A 256 12.97 9.29 -14.18
N GLU A 257 14.13 8.62 -14.29
CA GLU A 257 14.54 7.56 -13.33
C GLU A 257 14.92 8.10 -11.94
N GLU A 258 14.92 9.43 -11.76
CA GLU A 258 15.12 10.12 -10.49
C GLU A 258 13.97 11.07 -10.13
N GLY A 259 13.91 11.48 -8.85
CA GLY A 259 12.92 12.43 -8.34
C GLY A 259 11.59 11.81 -7.94
N LEU A 260 10.53 12.65 -7.95
CA LEU A 260 9.18 12.25 -7.53
C LEU A 260 8.59 11.24 -8.52
N LEU A 261 8.09 10.10 -8.01
CA LEU A 261 7.43 9.03 -8.78
C LEU A 261 8.31 8.47 -9.92
N ALA A 262 9.62 8.41 -9.69
CA ALA A 262 10.64 8.09 -10.67
C ALA A 262 10.42 6.75 -11.43
N GLY A 263 10.55 6.79 -12.75
CA GLY A 263 10.42 5.66 -13.67
C GLY A 263 8.99 5.18 -13.94
N LEU A 264 7.97 5.83 -13.36
CA LEU A 264 6.56 5.46 -13.56
C LEU A 264 5.93 6.07 -14.81
N TRP A 265 4.86 5.45 -15.29
CA TRP A 265 4.06 5.95 -16.41
C TRP A 265 2.93 6.87 -15.92
N GLU A 266 2.73 7.97 -16.65
CA GLU A 266 1.67 8.97 -16.40
C GLU A 266 1.16 9.56 -17.71
N PHE A 267 0.10 10.37 -17.64
CA PHE A 267 -0.34 11.21 -18.77
C PHE A 267 0.56 12.42 -18.95
N PRO A 268 0.62 13.01 -20.16
CA PRO A 268 1.13 14.35 -20.39
C PRO A 268 0.74 15.31 -19.27
N SER A 269 1.74 15.85 -18.56
CA SER A 269 1.53 16.78 -17.46
C SER A 269 2.58 17.88 -17.45
N VAL A 270 2.18 19.07 -17.00
CA VAL A 270 3.03 20.26 -16.89
C VAL A 270 2.77 20.90 -15.52
N LEU A 271 3.84 21.12 -14.75
CA LEU A 271 3.75 21.90 -13.52
C LEU A 271 3.44 23.36 -13.86
N VAL A 272 2.52 23.97 -13.12
CA VAL A 272 2.19 25.40 -13.20
C VAL A 272 2.48 26.04 -11.85
N GLU A 273 3.00 27.27 -11.85
CA GLU A 273 3.54 27.92 -10.64
C GLU A 273 2.44 28.33 -9.66
N VAL A 274 1.23 28.59 -10.17
CA VAL A 274 0.05 29.03 -9.42
C VAL A 274 -1.17 28.25 -9.87
N GLU A 275 -2.29 28.45 -9.16
CA GLU A 275 -3.62 28.01 -9.54
C GLU A 275 -4.08 28.71 -10.84
N ALA A 276 -3.69 28.14 -11.98
CA ALA A 276 -3.85 28.75 -13.30
C ALA A 276 -5.23 28.48 -13.92
N ASP A 277 -5.75 29.48 -14.65
CA ASP A 277 -7.01 29.37 -15.37
C ASP A 277 -6.97 28.34 -16.52
N LEU A 278 -8.14 28.02 -17.07
CA LEU A 278 -8.29 27.04 -18.14
C LEU A 278 -7.46 27.39 -19.38
N ALA A 279 -7.40 28.67 -19.76
CA ALA A 279 -6.68 29.11 -20.96
C ALA A 279 -5.16 28.91 -20.81
N THR A 280 -4.61 29.27 -19.65
CA THR A 280 -3.20 29.13 -19.28
C THR A 280 -2.81 27.65 -19.19
N ARG A 281 -3.65 26.82 -18.52
CA ARG A 281 -3.48 25.36 -18.46
C ARG A 281 -3.42 24.75 -19.87
N ARG A 282 -4.40 25.09 -20.73
CA ARG A 282 -4.46 24.63 -22.13
C ARG A 282 -3.22 25.05 -22.92
N HIS A 283 -2.79 26.29 -22.80
CA HIS A 283 -1.62 26.80 -23.52
C HIS A 283 -0.34 26.06 -23.14
N ALA A 284 -0.10 25.81 -21.85
CA ALA A 284 1.06 25.08 -21.36
C ALA A 284 1.08 23.62 -21.87
N ILE A 285 -0.07 22.95 -21.85
CA ILE A 285 -0.24 21.60 -22.43
C ILE A 285 0.01 21.60 -23.94
N ASP A 286 -0.54 22.55 -24.68
CA ASP A 286 -0.42 22.59 -26.14
C ASP A 286 1.03 22.83 -26.58
N GLN A 287 1.77 23.69 -25.86
CA GLN A 287 3.21 23.84 -26.04
C GLN A 287 3.96 22.54 -25.74
N PHE A 288 3.63 21.85 -24.64
CA PHE A 288 4.26 20.58 -24.28
C PHE A 288 3.99 19.49 -25.32
N LEU A 289 2.75 19.35 -25.78
CA LEU A 289 2.37 18.35 -26.79
C LEU A 289 3.09 18.59 -28.12
N LYS A 290 3.15 19.85 -28.56
CA LYS A 290 3.87 20.27 -29.77
C LYS A 290 5.38 20.09 -29.66
N LYS A 291 5.98 20.42 -28.52
CA LYS A 291 7.44 20.28 -28.30
C LYS A 291 7.87 18.82 -28.23
N SER A 292 7.19 18.04 -27.40
CA SER A 292 7.56 16.67 -27.02
C SER A 292 7.14 15.60 -28.02
N PHE A 293 6.00 15.76 -28.71
CA PHE A 293 5.45 14.73 -29.63
C PHE A 293 5.17 15.24 -31.04
N LYS A 294 5.50 16.50 -31.35
CA LYS A 294 5.18 17.18 -32.62
C LYS A 294 3.66 17.28 -32.91
N LEU A 295 2.82 17.11 -31.88
CA LEU A 295 1.37 17.25 -31.97
C LEU A 295 0.98 18.73 -31.92
N ASP A 296 0.95 19.39 -33.08
CA ASP A 296 0.37 20.71 -33.26
C ASP A 296 -1.15 20.58 -33.51
N LEU A 297 -1.95 20.93 -32.51
CA LEU A 297 -3.41 20.75 -32.53
C LEU A 297 -4.14 21.54 -33.64
N LYS A 298 -3.47 22.50 -34.30
CA LYS A 298 -4.01 23.22 -35.47
C LYS A 298 -3.53 22.59 -36.78
N LYS A 299 -2.25 22.20 -36.86
CA LYS A 299 -1.60 21.74 -38.11
C LYS A 299 -1.62 20.22 -38.30
N SER A 300 -1.13 19.44 -37.34
CA SER A 300 -0.93 17.98 -37.49
C SER A 300 -2.10 17.14 -37.01
N CYS A 301 -3.05 17.75 -36.27
CA CYS A 301 -4.21 17.05 -35.73
C CYS A 301 -5.51 17.77 -36.10
N SER A 302 -6.63 17.06 -36.03
CA SER A 302 -7.95 17.63 -35.77
C SER A 302 -8.35 17.27 -34.35
N VAL A 303 -8.76 18.28 -33.57
CA VAL A 303 -9.36 18.08 -32.25
C VAL A 303 -10.81 17.66 -32.46
N VAL A 304 -11.21 16.54 -31.87
CA VAL A 304 -12.56 16.00 -31.92
C VAL A 304 -13.36 16.50 -30.72
N SER A 305 -12.81 16.39 -29.51
CA SER A 305 -13.31 17.07 -28.31
C SER A 305 -12.17 17.47 -27.37
N ARG A 306 -12.44 18.46 -26.51
CA ARG A 306 -11.52 18.84 -25.42
C ARG A 306 -12.31 19.35 -24.21
N GLU A 307 -12.35 18.53 -23.17
CA GLU A 307 -13.23 18.70 -22.01
C GLU A 307 -12.40 18.87 -20.74
N ASP A 308 -12.79 19.81 -19.86
CA ASP A 308 -12.25 19.90 -18.50
C ASP A 308 -12.97 18.88 -17.62
N ILE A 309 -12.25 17.85 -17.19
CA ILE A 309 -12.74 16.73 -16.36
C ILE A 309 -12.69 17.11 -14.86
N GLY A 310 -12.11 18.27 -14.54
CA GLY A 310 -12.05 18.85 -13.21
C GLY A 310 -10.78 18.50 -12.45
N GLU A 311 -10.86 18.55 -11.13
CA GLU A 311 -9.70 18.64 -10.26
C GLU A 311 -9.47 17.39 -9.40
N TYR A 312 -8.21 17.12 -9.08
CA TYR A 312 -7.82 16.09 -8.14
C TYR A 312 -6.62 16.49 -7.29
N VAL A 313 -6.71 16.33 -5.97
CA VAL A 313 -5.59 16.58 -5.04
C VAL A 313 -4.93 15.27 -4.63
N HIS A 314 -3.62 15.16 -4.88
CA HIS A 314 -2.79 14.07 -4.39
C HIS A 314 -1.86 14.57 -3.26
N VAL A 315 -1.91 13.92 -2.09
CA VAL A 315 -1.12 14.31 -0.93
C VAL A 315 0.04 13.33 -0.71
N PHE A 316 1.25 13.82 -0.90
CA PHE A 316 2.50 13.17 -0.47
C PHE A 316 2.92 13.72 0.91
N SER A 317 3.85 13.05 1.59
CA SER A 317 4.34 13.49 2.92
C SER A 317 4.88 14.92 2.94
N HIS A 318 5.41 15.42 1.82
CA HIS A 318 6.08 16.72 1.68
C HIS A 318 5.44 17.66 0.64
N ILE A 319 4.44 17.19 -0.12
CA ILE A 319 3.82 17.90 -1.26
C ILE A 319 2.32 17.66 -1.26
N ARG A 320 1.52 18.72 -1.42
CA ARG A 320 0.10 18.64 -1.80
C ARG A 320 -0.02 19.08 -3.25
N LEU A 321 -0.16 18.11 -4.16
CA LEU A 321 -0.23 18.33 -5.61
C LEU A 321 -1.69 18.46 -6.05
N LYS A 322 -2.11 19.65 -6.49
CA LYS A 322 -3.41 19.88 -7.14
C LYS A 322 -3.26 19.68 -8.65
N MET A 323 -3.95 18.70 -9.20
CA MET A 323 -3.96 18.38 -10.63
C MET A 323 -5.28 18.82 -11.25
N PHE A 324 -5.19 19.55 -12.35
CA PHE A 324 -6.33 19.94 -13.20
C PHE A 324 -6.31 19.06 -14.44
N VAL A 325 -7.42 18.38 -14.72
CA VAL A 325 -7.44 17.23 -15.64
C VAL A 325 -8.31 17.54 -16.84
N GLU A 326 -7.74 17.44 -18.04
CA GLU A 326 -8.49 17.50 -19.30
C GLU A 326 -8.50 16.15 -20.03
N LEU A 327 -9.58 15.88 -20.76
CA LEU A 327 -9.61 14.91 -21.85
C LEU A 327 -9.43 15.65 -23.17
N LEU A 328 -8.52 15.18 -24.02
CA LEU A 328 -8.25 15.72 -25.35
C LEU A 328 -8.33 14.57 -26.36
N VAL A 329 -9.39 14.53 -27.14
CA VAL A 329 -9.61 13.52 -28.19
C VAL A 329 -9.16 14.10 -29.53
N ILE A 330 -8.24 13.43 -30.22
CA ILE A 330 -7.68 13.89 -31.50
C ILE A 330 -7.71 12.81 -32.58
N ARG A 331 -7.78 13.23 -33.84
CA ARG A 331 -7.47 12.43 -35.04
C ARG A 331 -6.22 13.02 -35.71
N LEU A 332 -5.30 12.17 -36.16
CA LEU A 332 -4.03 12.61 -36.78
C LEU A 332 -4.24 12.89 -38.27
N LYS A 333 -3.80 14.06 -38.75
CA LYS A 333 -3.80 14.40 -40.17
C LYS A 333 -2.59 13.75 -40.84
N GLY A 334 -2.82 12.88 -41.83
CA GLY A 334 -1.76 12.13 -42.53
C GLY A 334 -1.44 10.74 -41.96
N GLY A 335 -2.26 10.19 -41.06
CA GLY A 335 -2.14 8.81 -40.57
C GLY A 335 -1.01 8.59 -39.54
N LYS A 336 -0.70 7.31 -39.27
CA LYS A 336 0.16 6.90 -38.14
C LYS A 336 1.62 7.38 -38.21
N HIS A 337 2.11 7.80 -39.37
CA HIS A 337 3.51 8.21 -39.58
C HIS A 337 3.98 9.35 -38.67
N VAL A 338 3.08 10.20 -38.14
CA VAL A 338 3.42 11.31 -37.23
C VAL A 338 4.00 10.83 -35.89
N LEU A 339 3.71 9.60 -35.46
CA LEU A 339 4.14 9.05 -34.17
C LEU A 339 5.24 7.98 -34.29
N HIS A 340 5.75 7.68 -35.49
CA HIS A 340 6.82 6.70 -35.68
C HIS A 340 8.22 7.28 -35.42
N GLY A 341 8.48 7.66 -34.16
CA GLY A 341 9.81 7.92 -33.65
C GLY A 341 10.12 7.01 -32.46
N LYS A 342 11.13 6.13 -32.57
CA LYS A 342 11.75 5.56 -31.36
C LYS A 342 12.28 6.73 -30.53
N PRO A 343 12.07 6.77 -29.20
CA PRO A 343 12.70 7.78 -28.37
C PRO A 343 14.22 7.64 -28.49
N ASP A 344 14.85 8.69 -29.02
CA ASP A 344 16.31 8.84 -29.00
C ASP A 344 16.78 8.97 -27.54
N SER A 345 18.03 8.58 -27.26
CA SER A 345 18.59 8.47 -25.90
C SER A 345 18.50 9.75 -25.05
N LYS A 346 18.25 10.92 -25.68
CA LYS A 346 18.11 12.23 -25.03
C LYS A 346 16.66 12.74 -24.97
N THR A 347 15.68 11.96 -25.44
CA THR A 347 14.25 12.34 -25.49
C THR A 347 13.40 11.58 -24.48
N MET A 348 12.36 12.23 -23.98
CA MET A 348 11.44 11.68 -22.99
C MET A 348 10.78 10.39 -23.52
N ALA A 349 10.94 9.28 -22.81
CA ALA A 349 10.32 8.02 -23.19
C ALA A 349 8.79 8.11 -23.10
N TRP A 350 8.10 7.69 -24.15
CA TRP A 350 6.65 7.72 -24.26
C TRP A 350 6.13 6.46 -24.97
N LYS A 351 4.83 6.18 -24.87
CA LYS A 351 4.16 5.13 -25.65
C LYS A 351 2.67 5.41 -25.86
N SER A 352 2.07 4.78 -26.87
CA SER A 352 0.61 4.73 -27.06
C SER A 352 0.05 3.34 -26.71
N VAL A 353 -0.95 3.30 -25.84
CA VAL A 353 -1.59 2.05 -25.38
C VAL A 353 -3.09 2.08 -25.65
N ASP A 354 -3.67 0.94 -26.03
CA ASP A 354 -5.13 0.79 -26.07
C ASP A 354 -5.74 0.81 -24.66
N SER A 355 -7.08 0.92 -24.58
CA SER A 355 -7.83 0.96 -23.32
C SER A 355 -7.62 -0.29 -22.44
N LYS A 356 -7.41 -1.47 -23.05
CA LYS A 356 -7.22 -2.73 -22.33
C LYS A 356 -5.83 -2.79 -21.71
N ALA A 357 -4.77 -2.44 -22.44
CA ALA A 357 -3.41 -2.32 -21.92
C ALA A 357 -3.29 -1.18 -20.88
N LEU A 358 -3.98 -0.06 -21.07
CA LEU A 358 -4.09 1.01 -20.06
C LEU A 358 -4.72 0.51 -18.75
N SER A 359 -5.60 -0.51 -18.83
CA SER A 359 -6.31 -1.06 -17.67
C SER A 359 -5.46 -1.98 -16.78
N SER A 360 -4.47 -2.68 -17.33
CA SER A 360 -3.54 -3.55 -16.58
C SER A 360 -2.28 -2.84 -16.10
N MET A 361 -1.91 -1.71 -16.72
CA MET A 361 -0.67 -1.00 -16.38
C MET A 361 -0.59 -0.51 -14.91
N GLY A 362 0.62 -0.65 -14.35
CA GLY A 362 1.05 -0.04 -13.08
C GLY A 362 1.14 1.50 -13.11
N LEU A 363 -0.01 2.16 -13.27
CA LEU A 363 -0.17 3.61 -13.23
C LEU A 363 -0.28 4.12 -11.78
N THR A 364 0.14 5.36 -11.54
CA THR A 364 0.02 6.01 -10.22
C THR A 364 -1.46 6.15 -9.80
N SER A 365 -1.74 6.26 -8.50
CA SER A 365 -3.13 6.38 -8.03
C SER A 365 -3.80 7.71 -8.42
N GLY A 366 -3.02 8.76 -8.65
CA GLY A 366 -3.51 9.99 -9.28
C GLY A 366 -3.94 9.74 -10.73
N VAL A 367 -3.05 9.17 -11.53
CA VAL A 367 -3.29 8.85 -12.95
C VAL A 367 -4.45 7.87 -13.13
N ARG A 368 -4.60 6.85 -12.28
CA ARG A 368 -5.75 5.94 -12.36
C ARG A 368 -7.10 6.64 -12.18
N LYS A 369 -7.18 7.62 -11.27
CA LYS A 369 -8.40 8.38 -11.03
C LYS A 369 -8.74 9.35 -12.16
N THR A 370 -7.76 9.83 -12.94
CA THR A 370 -8.04 10.63 -14.15
C THR A 370 -8.65 9.79 -15.26
N VAL A 371 -8.16 8.55 -15.48
CA VAL A 371 -8.74 7.61 -16.47
C VAL A 371 -10.19 7.28 -16.14
N GLY A 372 -10.47 6.95 -14.87
CA GLY A 372 -11.79 6.48 -14.43
C GLY A 372 -12.91 7.47 -14.74
N LYS A 373 -12.65 8.78 -14.63
CA LYS A 373 -13.61 9.83 -15.00
C LYS A 373 -13.68 10.06 -16.52
N SER A 374 -12.54 10.09 -17.21
CA SER A 374 -12.49 10.47 -18.63
C SER A 374 -13.10 9.42 -19.57
N VAL A 375 -12.99 8.12 -19.23
CA VAL A 375 -13.50 7.03 -20.11
C VAL A 375 -15.02 6.83 -19.98
N ALA A 376 -15.65 7.35 -18.92
CA ALA A 376 -17.10 7.27 -18.72
C ALA A 376 -17.92 8.21 -19.65
N PHE A 377 -17.25 9.13 -20.37
CA PHE A 377 -17.91 10.20 -21.13
C PHE A 377 -18.37 9.83 -22.56
N ARG A 378 -18.24 8.56 -23.00
CA ARG A 378 -18.77 8.12 -24.31
C ARG A 378 -20.16 7.47 -24.20
N PRO A 379 -21.18 7.95 -24.94
CA PRO A 379 -22.55 7.42 -24.90
C PRO A 379 -22.72 6.09 -25.67
N THR A 380 -21.82 5.13 -25.42
CA THR A 380 -22.06 3.68 -25.70
C THR A 380 -21.28 2.78 -24.73
N VAL A 381 -20.70 3.33 -23.66
CA VAL A 381 -20.12 2.53 -22.56
C VAL A 381 -20.82 2.95 -21.27
N VAL A 382 -21.86 2.20 -20.90
CA VAL A 382 -22.62 2.45 -19.67
C VAL A 382 -21.73 2.19 -18.46
N PHE A 383 -21.14 3.26 -17.92
CA PHE A 383 -20.72 3.33 -16.52
C PHE A 383 -21.73 4.21 -15.81
N SER A 384 -22.59 3.59 -15.01
CA SER A 384 -23.56 4.31 -14.18
C SER A 384 -22.83 5.21 -13.20
N ALA A 385 -23.01 6.52 -13.34
CA ALA A 385 -22.50 7.53 -12.44
C ALA A 385 -23.68 8.14 -11.69
N VAL A 386 -23.99 7.61 -10.51
CA VAL A 386 -24.93 8.24 -9.58
C VAL A 386 -24.15 9.29 -8.77
N GLN A 387 -24.69 10.51 -8.72
CA GLN A 387 -24.08 11.64 -8.02
C GLN A 387 -24.08 11.43 -6.50
N GLU A 388 -22.96 11.78 -5.85
CA GLU A 388 -22.96 12.04 -4.41
C GLU A 388 -23.49 13.47 -4.16
N SER A 389 -24.58 13.59 -3.40
CA SER A 389 -24.96 14.85 -2.74
C SER A 389 -25.56 14.59 -1.36
N SER A 390 -24.89 15.14 -0.34
CA SER A 390 -25.44 15.60 0.95
C SER A 390 -26.44 14.71 1.73
N THR A 391 -25.97 14.20 2.86
CA THR A 391 -26.71 13.82 4.09
C THR A 391 -27.71 14.92 4.59
N PRO A 392 -28.70 14.65 5.50
CA PRO A 392 -28.90 13.43 6.31
C PRO A 392 -30.39 12.94 6.57
N THR A 393 -30.53 11.74 7.14
CA THR A 393 -31.61 11.23 8.06
C THR A 393 -33.05 10.85 7.56
N VAL A 394 -33.59 9.77 8.18
CA VAL A 394 -35.02 9.37 8.46
C VAL A 394 -35.72 8.32 7.56
N ALA A 395 -35.66 7.05 8.02
CA ALA A 395 -36.74 6.06 8.29
C ALA A 395 -37.77 5.53 7.23
N ALA A 396 -38.38 4.38 7.61
CA ALA A 396 -39.49 3.60 7.00
C ALA A 396 -39.13 2.74 5.76
N GLU A 397 -39.19 1.39 5.80
CA GLU A 397 -40.37 0.48 5.73
C GLU A 397 -41.07 0.49 4.34
N THR A 398 -41.51 -0.62 3.70
CA THR A 398 -41.75 -2.03 4.09
C THR A 398 -41.88 -2.98 2.85
N LYS A 399 -41.84 -4.31 3.07
CA LYS A 399 -42.42 -5.44 2.25
C LYS A 399 -41.78 -5.77 0.89
N GLU A 400 -41.43 -7.02 0.56
CA GLU A 400 -42.24 -8.28 0.40
C GLU A 400 -43.24 -8.21 -0.79
N THR A 401 -43.40 -9.19 -1.70
CA THR A 401 -43.05 -10.63 -1.69
C THR A 401 -42.95 -11.30 -3.10
N LYS A 402 -42.51 -12.57 -3.11
CA LYS A 402 -42.44 -13.66 -4.15
C LYS A 402 -43.77 -13.97 -4.89
N GLU A 403 -43.96 -14.95 -5.80
CA GLU A 403 -43.17 -15.99 -6.56
C GLU A 403 -43.35 -15.74 -8.10
N VAL A 404 -42.67 -16.34 -9.11
CA VAL A 404 -41.86 -17.57 -9.33
C VAL A 404 -42.65 -18.83 -9.83
N LYS A 405 -42.00 -19.67 -10.67
CA LYS A 405 -42.43 -20.94 -11.36
C LYS A 405 -43.29 -20.81 -12.66
N THR A 406 -43.13 -21.62 -13.73
CA THR A 406 -42.28 -22.83 -13.99
C THR A 406 -42.00 -23.08 -15.49
N ALA A 407 -40.86 -23.76 -15.79
CA ALA A 407 -40.55 -24.84 -16.77
C ALA A 407 -41.55 -25.23 -17.90
N ASP A 408 -41.18 -25.90 -19.01
CA ASP A 408 -39.92 -26.19 -19.77
C ASP A 408 -40.34 -26.93 -21.06
N GLU A 409 -39.62 -26.80 -22.19
CA GLU A 409 -39.46 -27.87 -23.19
C GLU A 409 -38.34 -27.57 -24.21
N ALA A 410 -37.64 -28.59 -24.71
CA ALA A 410 -36.33 -28.43 -25.36
C ALA A 410 -36.09 -29.34 -26.60
N VAL A 411 -35.37 -28.83 -27.60
CA VAL A 411 -34.72 -29.59 -28.69
C VAL A 411 -33.33 -28.96 -28.99
N PRO A 412 -32.25 -29.74 -29.21
CA PRO A 412 -30.87 -29.25 -28.99
C PRO A 412 -30.13 -28.74 -30.24
N SER A 413 -29.16 -27.84 -30.04
CA SER A 413 -28.12 -27.52 -31.04
C SER A 413 -26.75 -27.25 -30.40
N LYS A 414 -25.69 -27.38 -31.22
CA LYS A 414 -24.26 -27.55 -30.88
C LYS A 414 -23.65 -26.41 -30.02
N PRO A 415 -22.55 -26.68 -29.26
CA PRO A 415 -22.17 -25.85 -28.12
C PRO A 415 -21.72 -24.43 -28.50
N LYS A 416 -22.51 -23.44 -28.09
CA LYS A 416 -22.03 -22.06 -27.90
C LYS A 416 -20.93 -22.07 -26.82
N ARG A 417 -19.84 -21.32 -27.05
CA ARG A 417 -18.95 -20.92 -25.94
C ARG A 417 -19.81 -20.25 -24.85
N PRO A 418 -19.58 -20.52 -23.56
CA PRO A 418 -20.44 -19.99 -22.51
C PRO A 418 -20.45 -18.47 -22.55
N ALA A 419 -21.65 -17.90 -22.60
CA ALA A 419 -21.85 -16.48 -22.35
C ALA A 419 -21.30 -16.17 -20.95
N LYS A 420 -20.70 -14.99 -20.78
CA LYS A 420 -20.25 -14.55 -19.45
C LYS A 420 -21.46 -14.46 -18.54
N VAL A 421 -21.48 -15.29 -17.50
CA VAL A 421 -22.42 -15.18 -16.39
C VAL A 421 -22.39 -13.73 -15.87
N PRO A 422 -23.53 -13.05 -15.68
CA PRO A 422 -23.55 -11.73 -15.08
C PRO A 422 -22.92 -11.79 -13.67
N ALA A 423 -22.26 -10.71 -13.25
CA ALA A 423 -21.68 -10.66 -11.91
C ALA A 423 -22.82 -10.69 -10.88
N LYS A 424 -22.76 -11.63 -9.92
CA LYS A 424 -23.73 -11.72 -8.83
C LYS A 424 -23.82 -10.38 -8.06
N PRO A 425 -25.02 -9.96 -7.62
CA PRO A 425 -25.21 -8.88 -6.64
C PRO A 425 -24.32 -9.06 -5.40
N LEU A 426 -24.00 -7.96 -4.71
CA LEU A 426 -23.09 -8.00 -3.56
C LEU A 426 -23.53 -8.99 -2.46
N PRO A 427 -24.80 -9.04 -2.02
CA PRO A 427 -25.21 -9.98 -0.97
C PRO A 427 -25.07 -11.45 -1.41
N GLU A 428 -25.52 -11.80 -2.61
CA GLU A 428 -25.41 -13.15 -3.18
C GLU A 428 -23.94 -13.59 -3.33
N LEU A 429 -23.08 -12.68 -3.81
CA LEU A 429 -21.64 -12.91 -3.91
C LEU A 429 -20.98 -13.11 -2.53
N MET A 430 -21.48 -12.42 -1.50
CA MET A 430 -20.94 -12.55 -0.14
C MET A 430 -21.34 -13.88 0.50
N GLU A 431 -22.62 -14.23 0.46
CA GLU A 431 -23.14 -15.47 1.06
C GLU A 431 -22.72 -16.73 0.29
N GLU A 432 -22.69 -16.71 -1.05
CA GLU A 432 -22.40 -17.92 -1.83
C GLU A 432 -20.91 -18.15 -2.10
N ASP A 433 -20.10 -17.09 -2.24
CA ASP A 433 -18.72 -17.21 -2.71
C ASP A 433 -17.66 -16.72 -1.69
N VAL A 434 -17.94 -15.66 -0.90
CA VAL A 434 -16.96 -15.07 0.03
C VAL A 434 -16.98 -15.72 1.40
N ILE A 435 -18.14 -15.77 2.06
CA ILE A 435 -18.31 -16.33 3.40
C ILE A 435 -17.89 -17.80 3.45
N PRO A 436 -18.31 -18.68 2.52
CA PRO A 436 -17.87 -20.09 2.54
C PRO A 436 -16.36 -20.24 2.34
N SER A 437 -15.76 -19.42 1.48
CA SER A 437 -14.31 -19.41 1.24
C SER A 437 -13.53 -18.94 2.48
N LEU A 438 -13.96 -17.85 3.12
CA LEU A 438 -13.33 -17.35 4.35
C LEU A 438 -13.54 -18.31 5.53
N ARG A 439 -14.72 -18.91 5.63
CA ARG A 439 -15.03 -19.94 6.64
C ARG A 439 -14.06 -21.10 6.52
N ALA A 440 -13.92 -21.69 5.33
CA ALA A 440 -12.98 -22.78 5.09
C ALA A 440 -11.51 -22.43 5.38
N VAL A 441 -11.10 -21.17 5.22
CA VAL A 441 -9.73 -20.72 5.52
C VAL A 441 -9.49 -20.53 7.02
N LEU A 442 -10.50 -20.05 7.76
CA LEU A 442 -10.42 -19.80 9.20
C LEU A 442 -10.65 -21.06 10.02
N GLU A 443 -11.57 -21.94 9.61
CA GLU A 443 -11.78 -23.27 10.22
C GLU A 443 -10.61 -24.23 9.98
N ALA A 444 -9.80 -23.99 8.94
CA ALA A 444 -8.54 -24.70 8.72
C ALA A 444 -7.39 -24.23 9.62
N GLN A 445 -7.65 -23.40 10.64
CA GLN A 445 -6.68 -23.02 11.66
C GLN A 445 -7.04 -23.72 12.98
N ASP A 446 -6.18 -24.63 13.45
CA ASP A 446 -6.41 -25.41 14.67
C ASP A 446 -6.55 -24.55 15.95
N ASP A 447 -6.16 -23.27 15.88
CA ASP A 447 -6.18 -22.31 16.99
C ASP A 447 -7.32 -21.27 16.93
N ILE A 448 -8.28 -21.44 16.00
CA ILE A 448 -9.49 -20.60 15.85
C ILE A 448 -10.76 -21.36 16.25
N SER A 449 -11.62 -20.73 17.05
CA SER A 449 -12.90 -21.29 17.53
C SER A 449 -14.01 -20.24 17.52
N GLY A 450 -15.28 -20.67 17.62
CA GLY A 450 -16.43 -19.74 17.71
C GLY A 450 -16.59 -18.84 16.48
N LEU A 451 -16.28 -19.35 15.28
CA LEU A 451 -16.30 -18.56 14.06
C LEU A 451 -17.74 -18.26 13.59
N GLU A 452 -18.09 -16.98 13.63
CA GLU A 452 -19.29 -16.42 13.03
C GLU A 452 -18.89 -15.50 11.87
N LEU A 453 -19.48 -15.72 10.69
CA LEU A 453 -19.34 -14.84 9.53
C LEU A 453 -20.74 -14.52 9.01
N SER A 454 -21.02 -13.25 8.73
CA SER A 454 -22.32 -12.78 8.24
C SER A 454 -22.17 -11.58 7.32
N PHE A 455 -23.15 -11.36 6.43
CA PHE A 455 -23.24 -10.15 5.63
C PHE A 455 -24.58 -9.42 5.84
N GLY A 456 -24.52 -8.16 6.29
CA GLY A 456 -25.70 -7.32 6.54
C GLY A 456 -25.33 -5.83 6.44
N ASP A 457 -26.29 -4.96 6.08
CA ASP A 457 -26.07 -3.50 5.93
C ASP A 457 -24.83 -3.11 5.10
N ASN A 458 -24.58 -3.88 4.03
CA ASN A 458 -23.40 -3.79 3.17
C ASN A 458 -22.06 -3.94 3.91
N ARG A 459 -22.05 -4.71 5.01
CA ARG A 459 -20.91 -4.99 5.86
C ARG A 459 -20.75 -6.51 6.00
N LEU A 460 -19.61 -7.02 5.55
CA LEU A 460 -19.15 -8.37 5.87
C LEU A 460 -18.54 -8.31 7.27
N GLU A 461 -19.12 -9.03 8.21
CA GLU A 461 -18.62 -9.13 9.58
C GLU A 461 -18.07 -10.52 9.83
N GLY A 462 -17.03 -10.58 10.66
CA GLY A 462 -16.51 -11.84 11.17
C GLY A 462 -16.09 -11.70 12.62
N PHE A 463 -16.54 -12.64 13.43
CA PHE A 463 -16.18 -12.81 14.83
C PHE A 463 -15.60 -14.22 15.01
N PHE A 464 -14.53 -14.34 15.80
CA PHE A 464 -13.98 -15.63 16.22
C PHE A 464 -13.08 -15.42 17.43
N GLU A 465 -12.85 -16.48 18.19
CA GLU A 465 -11.79 -16.55 19.17
C GLU A 465 -10.55 -17.18 18.54
N LYS A 466 -9.37 -16.60 18.83
CA LYS A 466 -8.09 -17.23 18.50
C LYS A 466 -7.28 -17.39 19.78
N LYS A 467 -6.95 -18.63 20.16
CA LYS A 467 -6.31 -18.98 21.46
C LYS A 467 -7.01 -18.32 22.66
N GLY A 468 -8.35 -18.29 22.66
CA GLY A 468 -9.15 -17.65 23.72
C GLY A 468 -9.17 -16.11 23.72
N ILE A 469 -8.60 -15.45 22.70
CA ILE A 469 -8.69 -14.00 22.50
C ILE A 469 -9.78 -13.72 21.46
N PRO A 470 -10.83 -12.94 21.76
CA PRO A 470 -11.87 -12.60 20.80
C PRO A 470 -11.38 -11.54 19.80
N PHE A 471 -11.56 -11.84 18.52
CA PHE A 471 -11.32 -10.96 17.38
C PHE A 471 -12.63 -10.66 16.67
N SER A 472 -12.77 -9.42 16.22
CA SER A 472 -13.81 -9.02 15.27
C SER A 472 -13.21 -8.22 14.12
N PHE A 473 -13.66 -8.49 12.90
CA PHE A 473 -13.36 -7.67 11.74
C PHE A 473 -14.64 -7.31 10.98
N TRP A 474 -14.57 -6.22 10.25
CA TRP A 474 -15.61 -5.84 9.32
C TRP A 474 -15.03 -5.23 8.05
N ALA A 475 -15.52 -5.70 6.91
CA ALA A 475 -15.27 -5.11 5.60
C ALA A 475 -16.56 -4.43 5.12
N PHE A 476 -16.51 -3.10 4.94
CA PHE A 476 -17.66 -2.26 4.64
C PHE A 476 -17.66 -1.80 3.19
N PHE A 477 -18.82 -1.87 2.57
CA PHE A 477 -19.10 -1.56 1.16
C PHE A 477 -20.21 -0.48 1.12
N PRO A 478 -19.93 0.80 1.42
CA PRO A 478 -20.95 1.82 1.70
C PRO A 478 -21.99 1.99 0.59
N ASN A 479 -21.61 1.72 -0.67
CA ASN A 479 -22.45 1.87 -1.85
C ASN A 479 -23.25 0.60 -2.20
N GLY A 480 -23.17 -0.46 -1.39
CA GLY A 480 -23.82 -1.76 -1.66
C GLY A 480 -23.24 -2.53 -2.84
N ASP A 481 -22.05 -2.16 -3.32
CA ASP A 481 -21.42 -2.77 -4.48
C ASP A 481 -19.91 -3.04 -4.31
N LEU A 482 -19.35 -3.73 -5.31
CA LEU A 482 -17.91 -3.96 -5.43
C LEU A 482 -17.14 -2.82 -6.12
N ILE A 483 -17.76 -1.68 -6.45
CA ILE A 483 -17.17 -0.63 -7.30
C ILE A 483 -16.87 0.67 -6.52
N GLY A 484 -17.66 0.99 -5.49
CA GLY A 484 -17.49 2.15 -4.61
C GLY A 484 -16.32 2.04 -3.61
N PRO A 485 -16.11 3.07 -2.75
CA PRO A 485 -15.12 3.03 -1.68
C PRO A 485 -15.35 1.83 -0.75
N LYS A 486 -14.33 1.35 -0.04
CA LYS A 486 -14.46 0.22 0.89
C LYS A 486 -13.57 0.45 2.11
N GLY A 487 -14.09 0.15 3.29
CA GLY A 487 -13.36 0.21 4.55
C GLY A 487 -13.08 -1.20 5.08
N PHE A 488 -11.94 -1.39 5.72
CA PHE A 488 -11.66 -2.58 6.51
C PHE A 488 -11.20 -2.16 7.90
N SER A 489 -11.75 -2.81 8.91
CA SER A 489 -11.38 -2.63 10.31
C SER A 489 -11.27 -3.99 10.97
N LEU A 490 -10.31 -4.13 11.88
CA LEU A 490 -10.02 -5.35 12.61
C LEU A 490 -9.61 -4.95 14.03
N SER A 491 -10.24 -5.58 15.02
CA SER A 491 -10.09 -5.29 16.45
C SER A 491 -10.05 -6.58 17.25
N SER A 492 -9.08 -6.71 18.16
CA SER A 492 -9.20 -7.57 19.33
C SER A 492 -9.78 -6.73 20.48
N TYR A 493 -10.75 -7.27 21.22
CA TYR A 493 -11.44 -6.46 22.22
C TYR A 493 -10.57 -6.17 23.44
N GLY A 494 -10.45 -4.89 23.80
CA GLY A 494 -9.57 -4.37 24.85
C GLY A 494 -8.99 -3.00 24.55
N SER A 495 -8.95 -2.61 23.28
CA SER A 495 -8.64 -1.24 22.83
C SER A 495 -9.74 -0.71 21.90
N GLY A 496 -9.97 0.60 21.92
CA GLY A 496 -11.08 1.23 21.18
C GLY A 496 -10.92 1.22 19.65
N VAL A 497 -11.84 1.92 18.97
CA VAL A 497 -12.03 1.94 17.51
C VAL A 497 -10.73 1.75 16.72
N SER A 498 -10.61 0.60 16.06
CA SER A 498 -9.51 0.35 15.12
C SER A 498 -9.61 1.35 13.96
N THR A 499 -8.46 1.70 13.38
CA THR A 499 -8.44 2.71 12.31
C THR A 499 -9.06 2.09 11.06
N VAL A 500 -10.18 2.66 10.57
CA VAL A 500 -10.79 2.21 9.31
C VAL A 500 -9.81 2.47 8.17
N GLU A 501 -9.20 1.40 7.66
CA GLU A 501 -8.27 1.49 6.55
C GLU A 501 -9.01 1.29 5.23
N PRO A 502 -8.68 2.05 4.18
CA PRO A 502 -9.27 1.84 2.87
C PRO A 502 -8.84 0.48 2.29
N PHE A 503 -9.81 -0.21 1.69
CA PHE A 503 -9.75 -1.62 1.30
C PHE A 503 -10.01 -1.75 -0.21
N LEU A 504 -9.41 -2.74 -0.89
CA LEU A 504 -9.68 -3.05 -2.32
C LEU A 504 -9.62 -1.84 -3.30
N ILE A 505 -8.79 -0.83 -3.01
CA ILE A 505 -8.91 0.55 -3.54
C ILE A 505 -8.70 0.68 -5.08
N LEU A 506 -8.31 -0.38 -5.79
CA LEU A 506 -7.66 -0.27 -7.10
C LEU A 506 -8.03 -1.32 -8.16
N GLU A 507 -8.98 -2.21 -7.89
CA GLU A 507 -9.32 -3.32 -8.78
C GLU A 507 -10.57 -3.03 -9.61
N LYS A 508 -10.45 -3.14 -10.94
CA LYS A 508 -11.55 -2.82 -11.88
C LYS A 508 -12.63 -3.91 -11.98
N LYS A 509 -12.34 -5.11 -11.47
CA LYS A 509 -13.23 -6.28 -11.42
C LYS A 509 -12.93 -7.10 -10.18
N ILE A 510 -13.32 -6.55 -9.03
CA ILE A 510 -13.29 -7.28 -7.78
C ILE A 510 -14.25 -8.46 -7.91
N THR A 511 -13.80 -9.63 -7.48
CA THR A 511 -14.60 -10.86 -7.40
C THR A 511 -14.54 -11.38 -5.97
N ALA A 512 -15.36 -12.37 -5.63
CA ALA A 512 -15.31 -13.02 -4.32
C ALA A 512 -13.87 -13.39 -3.89
N LYS A 513 -13.10 -14.02 -4.80
CA LYS A 513 -11.69 -14.38 -4.55
C LYS A 513 -10.81 -13.18 -4.15
N HIS A 514 -11.06 -11.99 -4.69
CA HIS A 514 -10.30 -10.79 -4.32
C HIS A 514 -10.71 -10.26 -2.94
N VAL A 515 -12.02 -10.30 -2.60
CA VAL A 515 -12.49 -9.98 -1.24
C VAL A 515 -11.86 -10.93 -0.22
N VAL A 516 -11.96 -12.24 -0.47
CA VAL A 516 -11.36 -13.31 0.35
C VAL A 516 -9.87 -13.07 0.55
N PHE A 517 -9.10 -12.95 -0.54
CA PHE A 517 -7.66 -12.70 -0.50
C PHE A 517 -7.27 -11.44 0.30
N TRP A 518 -8.03 -10.35 0.17
CA TRP A 518 -7.74 -9.12 0.90
C TRP A 518 -8.10 -9.20 2.39
N VAL A 519 -9.20 -9.87 2.77
CA VAL A 519 -9.50 -10.17 4.18
C VAL A 519 -8.38 -11.07 4.75
N GLU A 520 -8.04 -12.16 4.07
CA GLU A 520 -6.92 -13.04 4.44
C GLU A 520 -5.64 -12.26 4.70
N LYS A 521 -5.18 -11.43 3.75
CA LYS A 521 -3.94 -10.65 3.91
C LYS A 521 -4.00 -9.64 5.04
N ARG A 522 -5.19 -9.14 5.41
CA ARG A 522 -5.35 -8.24 6.58
C ARG A 522 -5.30 -9.00 7.90
N LEU A 523 -5.95 -10.16 8.00
CA LEU A 523 -5.85 -11.05 9.15
C LEU A 523 -4.40 -11.54 9.34
N ALA A 524 -3.76 -11.93 8.23
CA ALA A 524 -2.39 -12.43 8.23
C ALA A 524 -1.35 -11.36 8.59
N ALA A 525 -1.57 -10.10 8.21
CA ALA A 525 -0.74 -8.97 8.64
C ALA A 525 -0.81 -8.68 10.16
N GLN A 526 -1.83 -9.20 10.86
CA GLN A 526 -1.94 -9.17 12.33
C GLN A 526 -1.59 -10.51 13.00
N GLY A 527 -1.04 -11.48 12.25
CA GLY A 527 -0.67 -12.80 12.80
C GLY A 527 -1.82 -13.80 12.96
N ILE A 528 -3.04 -13.41 12.61
CA ILE A 528 -4.24 -14.23 12.85
C ILE A 528 -4.24 -15.48 11.98
N ILE A 529 -3.76 -15.40 10.74
CA ILE A 529 -3.53 -16.55 9.86
C ILE A 529 -2.11 -16.48 9.24
N PRO A 530 -1.54 -17.58 8.74
CA PRO A 530 -0.29 -17.55 7.98
C PRO A 530 -0.35 -16.61 6.76
N VAL A 531 0.71 -15.81 6.53
CA VAL A 531 0.82 -14.98 5.31
C VAL A 531 1.13 -15.80 4.05
N TRP A 532 1.68 -16.99 4.24
CA TRP A 532 2.03 -17.96 3.21
C TRP A 532 1.35 -19.29 3.55
N LYS A 533 0.88 -20.00 2.53
CA LYS A 533 0.75 -21.46 2.59
C LYS A 533 2.09 -22.02 2.12
N GLU A 534 2.54 -23.11 2.73
CA GLU A 534 3.80 -23.79 2.36
C GLU A 534 3.78 -24.29 0.91
#